data_AF-R5CYD1-F1
#
_entry.id   AF-R5CYD1-F1
#
_cell.length_a   1.000
_cell.length_b   1.000
_cell.length_c   1.000
_cell.angle_alpha   90.00
_cell.angle_beta   90.00
_cell.angle_gamma   90.00
#
_symmetry.space_group_name_H-M   'P 1'
#
loop_
_entity.id
_entity.type
_entity.pdbx_description
1 polymer ?
#
loop_
_entity_poly.entity_id
_entity_poly.type
_entity_poly.pdbx_seq_one_letter_code
_entity_poly.pdbx_strand_id
1 'polypeptide(L)'
;MRKIFFVIFTFCVFMFFACSEEHKNDIAAAKAAKEYYDSLLAGNYAYFVRGMYLADTIPDGYREELEANAKMFVERVKEEHHGIREVRIMNCVNDTIHIEKTEKSVHAAEAFLVFCFGDSLNEEVVVPMVFHKNRWLMR
;
A
#
# COMPACT_ATOMS: atom_id res chain seq x y z
N MET A 1 -29.68 28.74 -41.98
CA MET A 1 -28.31 29.12 -41.56
C MET A 1 -28.24 29.54 -40.08
N ARG A 2 -28.97 30.59 -39.64
CA ARG A 2 -28.87 31.11 -38.26
C ARG A 2 -29.28 30.12 -37.15
N LYS A 3 -30.33 29.32 -37.37
CA LYS A 3 -30.81 28.32 -36.38
C LYS A 3 -29.89 27.09 -36.23
N ILE A 4 -29.16 26.73 -37.29
CA ILE A 4 -28.20 25.61 -37.28
C ILE A 4 -26.95 25.99 -36.47
N PHE A 5 -26.51 27.25 -36.60
CA PHE A 5 -25.39 27.78 -35.80
C PHE A 5 -25.68 27.76 -34.29
N PHE A 6 -26.91 28.06 -33.87
CA PHE A 6 -27.30 27.99 -32.46
C PHE A 6 -27.27 26.55 -31.91
N VAL A 7 -27.71 25.57 -32.69
CA VAL A 7 -27.73 24.15 -32.28
C VAL A 7 -26.32 23.58 -32.10
N ILE A 8 -25.40 23.90 -33.02
CA ILE A 8 -23.99 23.47 -32.95
C ILE A 8 -23.28 24.13 -31.75
N PHE A 9 -23.56 25.41 -31.50
CA PHE A 9 -22.98 26.12 -30.36
C PHE A 9 -23.44 25.54 -29.01
N THR A 10 -24.73 25.18 -28.88
CA THR A 10 -25.23 24.50 -27.67
C THR A 10 -24.63 23.12 -27.47
N PHE A 11 -24.37 22.34 -28.53
CA PHE A 11 -23.79 21.00 -28.40
C PHE A 11 -22.31 21.03 -27.99
N CYS A 12 -21.54 22.03 -28.45
CA CYS A 12 -20.15 22.21 -28.03
C CYS A 12 -19.99 22.61 -26.56
N VAL A 13 -20.96 23.33 -25.98
CA VAL A 13 -20.91 23.76 -24.56
C VAL A 13 -21.10 22.58 -23.60
N PHE A 14 -21.84 21.54 -24.01
CA PHE A 14 -22.04 20.33 -23.18
C PHE A 14 -20.85 19.35 -23.19
N MET A 15 -19.87 19.50 -24.10
CA MET A 15 -18.69 18.62 -24.14
C MET A 15 -17.64 18.93 -23.06
N PHE A 16 -17.74 20.08 -22.36
CA PHE A 16 -16.76 20.47 -21.34
C PHE A 16 -17.07 19.93 -19.93
N PHE A 17 -18.17 19.19 -19.75
CA PHE A 17 -18.52 18.56 -18.46
C PHE A 17 -18.16 17.07 -18.38
N ALA A 18 -17.45 16.52 -19.37
CA ALA A 18 -16.79 15.22 -19.23
C ALA A 18 -15.47 15.39 -18.44
N CYS A 19 -15.55 15.93 -17.22
CA CYS A 19 -14.55 15.58 -16.22
C CYS A 19 -14.76 14.10 -15.95
N SER A 20 -13.85 13.26 -16.47
CA SER A 20 -13.68 11.93 -15.89
C SER A 20 -13.47 12.14 -14.39
N GLU A 21 -14.33 11.58 -13.55
CA GLU A 21 -13.98 11.43 -12.15
C GLU A 21 -12.65 10.67 -12.13
N GLU A 22 -11.60 11.35 -11.70
CA GLU A 22 -10.33 10.70 -11.41
C GLU A 22 -10.66 9.70 -10.32
N HIS A 23 -10.77 8.42 -10.71
CA HIS A 23 -11.01 7.32 -9.78
C HIS A 23 -9.87 7.41 -8.76
N LYS A 24 -10.14 7.98 -7.59
CA LYS A 24 -9.17 8.01 -6.50
C LYS A 24 -8.85 6.55 -6.22
N ASN A 25 -7.67 6.10 -6.62
CA ASN A 25 -7.21 4.76 -6.32
C ASN A 25 -7.38 4.58 -4.81
N ASP A 26 -8.09 3.53 -4.41
CA ASP A 26 -8.15 3.17 -3.00
C ASP A 26 -6.72 2.78 -2.58
N ILE A 27 -6.12 3.61 -1.73
CA ILE A 27 -4.75 3.44 -1.24
C ILE A 27 -4.74 2.97 0.22
N ALA A 28 -5.86 2.45 0.75
CA ALA A 28 -5.93 1.98 2.14
C ALA A 28 -4.87 0.91 2.45
N ALA A 29 -4.66 -0.03 1.53
CA ALA A 29 -3.63 -1.06 1.70
C ALA A 29 -2.22 -0.47 1.73
N ALA A 30 -1.90 0.47 0.82
CA ALA A 30 -0.60 1.13 0.79
C ALA A 30 -0.35 2.03 2.01
N LYS A 31 -1.39 2.69 2.54
CA LYS A 31 -1.31 3.44 3.80
C LYS A 31 -0.99 2.53 4.98
N ALA A 32 -1.65 1.38 5.08
CA ALA A 32 -1.38 0.39 6.13
C ALA A 32 0.04 -0.17 6.01
N ALA A 33 0.49 -0.52 4.79
CA ALA A 33 1.86 -0.97 4.53
C ALA A 33 2.88 0.08 5.00
N LYS A 34 2.71 1.34 4.57
CA LYS A 34 3.56 2.46 5.03
C LYS A 34 3.56 2.59 6.54
N GLU A 35 2.41 2.51 7.20
CA GLU A 35 2.31 2.61 8.67
C GLU A 35 3.12 1.51 9.37
N TYR A 36 3.09 0.27 8.87
CA TYR A 36 3.91 -0.81 9.42
C TYR A 36 5.41 -0.53 9.28
N TYR A 37 5.86 -0.04 8.12
CA TYR A 37 7.26 0.34 7.94
C TYR A 37 7.66 1.59 8.73
N ASP A 38 6.81 2.61 8.82
CA ASP A 38 7.07 3.77 9.67
C ASP A 38 7.22 3.35 11.14
N SER A 39 6.39 2.41 11.60
CA SER A 39 6.51 1.82 12.93
C SER A 39 7.79 1.00 13.12
N LEU A 40 8.21 0.23 12.11
CA LEU A 40 9.49 -0.49 12.11
C LEU A 40 10.67 0.47 12.30
N LEU A 41 10.67 1.57 11.54
CA LEU A 41 11.72 2.60 11.59
C LEU A 41 11.70 3.40 12.90
N ALA A 42 10.54 3.51 13.55
CA ALA A 42 10.39 4.06 14.89
C ALA A 42 10.82 3.08 16.02
N GLY A 43 11.30 1.89 15.69
CA GLY A 43 11.74 0.86 16.65
C GLY A 43 10.62 0.03 17.25
N ASN A 44 9.39 0.15 16.75
CA ASN A 44 8.24 -0.63 17.21
C ASN A 44 8.08 -1.90 16.36
N TYR A 45 9.03 -2.83 16.56
CA TYR A 45 9.14 -4.11 15.84
C TYR A 45 7.91 -5.00 16.06
N ALA A 46 7.34 -5.01 17.27
CA ALA A 46 6.15 -5.78 17.59
C ALA A 46 4.93 -5.35 16.77
N TYR A 47 4.76 -4.04 16.51
CA TYR A 47 3.66 -3.57 15.65
C TYR A 47 3.88 -3.92 14.18
N PHE A 48 5.12 -3.83 13.69
CA PHE A 48 5.48 -4.30 12.35
C PHE A 48 5.16 -5.79 12.17
N VAL A 49 5.58 -6.64 13.12
CA VAL A 49 5.30 -8.09 13.10
C VAL A 49 3.80 -8.38 13.20
N ARG A 50 3.05 -7.62 14.01
CA ARG A 50 1.56 -7.72 14.05
C ARG A 50 0.89 -7.29 12.75
N GLY A 51 1.59 -6.56 11.89
CA GLY A 51 1.13 -6.19 10.55
C GLY A 51 1.27 -7.32 9.53
N MET A 52 1.95 -8.42 9.85
CA MET A 52 2.12 -9.57 8.95
C MET A 52 0.92 -10.53 9.02
N TYR A 53 0.58 -11.13 7.88
CA TYR A 53 -0.44 -12.16 7.76
C TYR A 53 0.13 -13.52 8.21
N LEU A 54 0.18 -13.70 9.53
CA LEU A 54 0.61 -14.94 10.18
C LEU A 54 -0.59 -15.78 10.62
N ALA A 55 -0.32 -17.02 11.04
CA ALA A 55 -1.34 -17.85 11.68
C ALA A 55 -1.91 -17.14 12.92
N ASP A 56 -3.19 -17.40 13.22
CA ASP A 56 -3.92 -16.80 14.36
C ASP A 56 -3.20 -17.00 15.71
N THR A 57 -2.41 -18.06 15.83
CA THR A 57 -1.54 -18.30 16.98
C THR A 57 -0.17 -18.77 16.48
N ILE A 58 0.86 -18.09 16.97
CA ILE A 58 2.26 -18.48 16.79
C ILE A 58 2.92 -18.60 18.17
N PRO A 59 3.93 -19.48 18.35
CA PRO A 59 4.69 -19.56 19.60
C PRO A 59 5.39 -18.23 19.92
N ASP A 60 5.49 -17.89 21.20
CA ASP A 60 6.12 -16.64 21.65
C ASP A 60 7.59 -16.55 21.20
N GLY A 61 8.36 -17.65 21.30
CA GLY A 61 9.74 -17.68 20.81
C GLY A 61 9.85 -17.38 19.31
N TYR A 62 8.90 -17.85 18.49
CA TYR A 62 8.90 -17.53 17.06
C TYR A 62 8.55 -16.05 16.80
N ARG A 63 7.66 -15.46 17.61
CA ARG A 63 7.38 -14.02 17.56
C ARG A 63 8.63 -13.19 17.90
N GLU A 64 9.34 -13.57 18.95
CA GLU A 64 10.59 -12.92 19.37
C GLU A 64 11.65 -12.98 18.27
N GLU A 65 11.78 -14.13 17.58
CA GLU A 65 12.66 -14.27 16.42
C GLU A 65 12.30 -13.32 15.27
N LEU A 66 11.00 -13.16 14.96
CA LEU A 66 10.54 -12.21 13.94
C LEU A 66 10.86 -10.75 14.31
N GLU A 67 10.66 -10.38 15.57
CA GLU A 67 10.98 -9.04 16.07
C GLU A 67 12.50 -8.77 16.06
N ALA A 68 13.30 -9.78 16.44
CA ALA A 68 14.76 -9.71 16.36
C ALA A 68 15.25 -9.55 14.91
N ASN A 69 14.68 -10.30 13.97
CA ASN A 69 15.01 -10.19 12.55
C ASN A 69 14.67 -8.79 12.01
N ALA A 70 13.50 -8.25 12.37
CA ALA A 70 13.09 -6.90 12.00
C ALA A 70 14.09 -5.84 12.52
N LYS A 71 14.56 -5.99 13.77
CA LYS A 71 15.60 -5.12 14.33
C LYS A 71 16.93 -5.25 13.57
N MET A 72 17.38 -6.47 13.30
CA MET A 72 18.62 -6.71 12.57
C MET A 72 18.59 -6.12 11.15
N PHE A 73 17.44 -6.15 10.48
CA PHE A 73 17.25 -5.47 9.21
C PHE A 73 17.48 -3.96 9.32
N VAL A 74 16.86 -3.30 10.30
CA VAL A 74 17.00 -1.84 10.48
C VAL A 74 18.45 -1.45 10.77
N GLU A 75 19.15 -2.19 11.63
CA GLU A 75 20.56 -1.90 11.94
C GLU A 75 21.47 -2.09 10.72
N ARG A 76 21.23 -3.13 9.92
CA ARG A 76 21.98 -3.36 8.68
C ARG A 76 21.78 -2.22 7.68
N VAL A 77 20.53 -1.84 7.43
CA VAL A 77 20.20 -0.73 6.53
C VAL A 77 20.79 0.60 7.03
N LYS A 78 20.90 0.77 8.34
CA LYS A 78 21.58 1.91 8.94
C LYS A 78 23.08 1.93 8.64
N GLU A 79 23.75 0.79 8.72
CA GLU A 79 25.17 0.64 8.42
C GLU A 79 25.47 0.80 6.91
N GLU A 80 24.69 0.12 6.06
CA GLU A 80 24.93 0.03 4.62
C GLU A 80 24.45 1.28 3.85
N HIS A 81 23.34 1.89 4.28
CA HIS A 81 22.63 2.93 3.52
C HIS A 81 22.33 4.21 4.33
N HIS A 82 22.92 4.35 5.52
CA HIS A 82 22.64 5.45 6.46
C HIS A 82 21.16 5.52 6.89
N GLY A 83 20.45 4.39 6.86
CA GLY A 83 19.07 4.24 7.30
C GLY A 83 18.05 4.62 6.23
N ILE A 84 16.77 4.35 6.49
CA ILE A 84 15.66 4.84 5.66
C ILE A 84 15.20 6.17 6.24
N ARG A 85 15.36 7.23 5.46
CA ARG A 85 14.92 8.59 5.83
C ARG A 85 13.40 8.72 5.72
N GLU A 86 12.81 8.10 4.72
CA GLU A 86 11.38 8.21 4.43
C GLU A 86 10.87 6.99 3.66
N VAL A 87 9.65 6.56 3.96
CA VAL A 87 8.89 5.62 3.14
C VAL A 87 7.78 6.39 2.43
N ARG A 88 7.74 6.35 1.10
CA ARG A 88 6.71 7.02 0.28
C ARG A 88 5.75 5.99 -0.31
N ILE A 89 4.50 6.38 -0.49
CA ILE A 89 3.53 5.60 -1.27
C ILE A 89 3.63 6.07 -2.72
N MET A 90 3.94 5.14 -3.63
CA MET A 90 3.98 5.44 -5.06
C MET A 90 2.67 5.04 -5.75
N ASN A 91 2.16 3.84 -5.47
CA ASN A 91 0.92 3.34 -6.05
C ASN A 91 0.28 2.25 -5.17
N CYS A 92 -0.96 1.90 -5.46
CA CYS A 92 -1.67 0.75 -4.89
C CYS A 92 -2.52 0.11 -5.98
N VAL A 93 -2.31 -1.18 -6.24
CA VAL A 93 -3.11 -1.96 -7.17
C VAL A 93 -3.98 -2.89 -6.34
N ASN A 94 -5.28 -2.63 -6.29
CA ASN A 94 -6.23 -3.47 -5.57
C ASN A 94 -6.71 -4.62 -6.44
N ASP A 95 -6.87 -5.78 -5.83
CA ASP A 95 -7.41 -6.99 -6.43
C ASP A 95 -8.49 -7.59 -5.53
N THR A 96 -9.45 -8.28 -6.12
CA THR A 96 -10.48 -9.03 -5.40
C THR A 96 -10.54 -10.44 -5.95
N ILE A 97 -10.07 -11.38 -5.14
CA ILE A 97 -10.04 -12.80 -5.49
C ILE A 97 -11.36 -13.42 -5.05
N HIS A 98 -12.15 -13.87 -6.02
CA HIS A 98 -13.37 -14.62 -5.75
C HIS A 98 -13.03 -16.10 -5.50
N ILE A 99 -13.51 -16.65 -4.38
CA ILE A 99 -13.32 -18.07 -4.07
C ILE A 99 -14.39 -18.87 -4.80
N GLU A 100 -13.97 -19.66 -5.79
CA GLU A 100 -14.88 -20.49 -6.58
C GLU A 100 -15.82 -21.32 -5.72
N LYS A 101 -17.09 -21.41 -6.15
CA LYS A 101 -18.16 -22.16 -5.48
C LYS A 101 -18.53 -21.65 -4.08
N THR A 102 -18.13 -20.43 -3.73
CA THR A 102 -18.59 -19.73 -2.51
C THR A 102 -18.94 -18.27 -2.82
N GLU A 103 -19.73 -17.63 -1.96
CA GLU A 103 -19.99 -16.18 -2.04
C GLU A 103 -18.86 -15.34 -1.42
N LYS A 104 -17.73 -15.97 -1.06
CA LYS A 104 -16.62 -15.29 -0.37
C LYS A 104 -15.66 -14.67 -1.37
N SER A 105 -15.30 -13.42 -1.12
CA SER A 105 -14.19 -12.73 -1.77
C SER A 105 -13.08 -12.42 -0.76
N VAL A 106 -11.84 -12.43 -1.24
CA VAL A 106 -10.68 -11.93 -0.49
C VAL A 106 -10.20 -10.69 -1.19
N HIS A 107 -10.11 -9.57 -0.47
CA HIS A 107 -9.48 -8.36 -1.00
C HIS A 107 -7.98 -8.47 -0.78
N ALA A 108 -7.23 -8.26 -1.85
CA ALA A 108 -5.78 -8.22 -1.88
C ALA A 108 -5.33 -6.91 -2.53
N ALA A 109 -4.07 -6.56 -2.33
CA ALA A 109 -3.50 -5.41 -3.01
C ALA A 109 -1.99 -5.55 -3.11
N GLU A 110 -1.40 -4.95 -4.13
CA GLU A 110 0.04 -4.72 -4.21
C GLU A 110 0.30 -3.24 -3.90
N ALA A 111 0.94 -2.99 -2.76
CA ALA A 111 1.32 -1.64 -2.35
C ALA A 111 2.74 -1.35 -2.83
N PHE A 112 2.89 -0.34 -3.69
CA PHE A 112 4.18 0.08 -4.22
C PHE A 112 4.70 1.22 -3.35
N LEU A 113 5.73 0.93 -2.57
CA LEU A 113 6.41 1.88 -1.70
C LEU A 113 7.77 2.27 -2.30
N VAL A 114 8.27 3.44 -1.91
CA VAL A 114 9.65 3.85 -2.19
C VAL A 114 10.37 4.08 -0.87
N PHE A 115 11.46 3.37 -0.65
CA PHE A 115 12.36 3.60 0.47
C PHE A 115 13.42 4.61 0.05
N CYS A 116 13.39 5.78 0.69
CA CYS A 116 14.38 6.83 0.47
C CYS A 116 15.48 6.69 1.52
N PHE A 117 16.64 6.16 1.12
CA PHE A 117 17.76 5.94 2.02
C PHE A 117 18.55 7.23 2.33
N GLY A 118 19.34 7.18 3.39
CA GLY A 118 20.17 8.29 3.86
C GLY A 118 21.37 8.59 2.95
N ASP A 119 21.81 7.62 2.15
CA ASP A 119 22.86 7.75 1.13
C ASP A 119 22.35 8.32 -0.22
N SER A 120 21.07 8.68 -0.30
CA SER A 120 20.35 9.18 -1.49
C SER A 120 19.90 8.12 -2.50
N LEU A 121 20.17 6.83 -2.25
CA LEU A 121 19.54 5.75 -3.00
C LEU A 121 18.02 5.74 -2.73
N ASN A 122 17.24 5.46 -3.77
CA ASN A 122 15.82 5.18 -3.63
C ASN A 122 15.55 3.80 -4.20
N GLU A 123 14.86 2.96 -3.45
CA GLU A 123 14.43 1.64 -3.90
C GLU A 123 12.91 1.54 -3.90
N GLU A 124 12.38 0.96 -4.97
CA GLU A 124 10.98 0.60 -5.05
C GLU A 124 10.77 -0.77 -4.42
N VAL A 125 9.81 -0.86 -3.51
CA VAL A 125 9.46 -2.06 -2.77
C VAL A 125 7.99 -2.36 -3.00
N VAL A 126 7.71 -3.56 -3.51
CA VAL A 126 6.35 -4.08 -3.63
C VAL A 126 6.00 -4.83 -2.35
N VAL A 127 4.92 -4.43 -1.70
CA VAL A 127 4.42 -5.02 -0.46
C VAL A 127 3.06 -5.66 -0.75
N PRO A 128 3.00 -7.00 -0.88
CA PRO A 128 1.75 -7.71 -1.02
C PRO A 128 0.89 -7.55 0.24
N MET A 129 -0.37 -7.22 0.07
CA MET A 129 -1.33 -6.95 1.14
C MET A 129 -2.56 -7.85 1.01
N VAL A 130 -3.13 -8.26 2.13
CA VAL A 130 -4.40 -8.98 2.21
C VAL A 130 -5.31 -8.35 3.26
N PHE A 131 -6.59 -8.20 2.95
CA PHE A 131 -7.59 -7.74 3.90
C PHE A 131 -8.14 -8.94 4.69
N HIS A 132 -7.86 -8.97 5.99
CA HIS A 132 -8.28 -10.03 6.88
C HIS A 132 -8.74 -9.46 8.22
N LYS A 133 -9.86 -9.96 8.75
CA LYS A 133 -10.44 -9.51 10.04
C LYS A 133 -10.49 -7.98 10.18
N ASN A 134 -11.00 -7.33 9.14
CA ASN A 134 -11.19 -5.86 9.06
C ASN A 134 -9.89 -5.03 9.08
N ARG A 135 -8.76 -5.62 8.66
CA ARG A 135 -7.46 -4.94 8.61
C ARG A 135 -6.66 -5.38 7.38
N TRP A 136 -5.85 -4.48 6.84
CA TRP A 136 -4.83 -4.81 5.85
C TRP A 136 -3.57 -5.36 6.53
N LEU A 137 -3.09 -6.51 6.07
CA LEU A 137 -1.91 -7.20 6.57
C LEU A 137 -0.94 -7.48 5.43
N MET A 138 0.37 -7.45 5.70
CA MET A 138 1.44 -7.77 4.76
C MET A 138 1.52 -9.29 4.59
N ARG A 139 1.48 -9.78 3.35
CA ARG A 139 1.48 -11.20 3.00
C ARG A 139 2.86 -11.72 2.64
#